data_AF-A0A523EJ54-F1
#
_entry.id   AF-A0A523EJ54-F1
#
_cell.length_a   1.000
_cell.length_b   1.000
_cell.length_c   1.000
_cell.angle_alpha   90.00
_cell.angle_beta   90.00
_cell.angle_gamma   90.00
#
_symmetry.space_group_name_H-M   'P 1'
#
loop_
_entity.id
_entity.type
_entity.pdbx_description
1 polymer ?
#
loop_
_entity_poly.entity_id
_entity_poly.type
_entity_poly.pdbx_seq_one_letter_code
_entity_poly.pdbx_strand_id
1 'polypeptide(L)'
;MNATLQLGAAEISCEALDLHRGGVMVEGTFCAEEHPEAGISLRSTSEDLGFEGRGRVAYVSVDERTGRTRLGIQFGSLDAEQTENLELLIARVVEGRNPAPLAHLSRDASITEIRDALSKIPTVHKIALAQRASPHERNFLRHDDNQEVVEALCRNPQLTIPEVVQILQLPALLSTTLELISRDSRWTANEEIKITIATHPQVAFQVADRLVSTLSLVAIRKVIRRPGLNPAIKTRLVQSVPHKQLKGW
;
A
#
# COMPACT_ATOMS: atom_id res chain seq x y z
N MET A 1 16.54 -11.88 -4.90
CA MET A 1 16.85 -12.45 -3.57
C MET A 1 17.70 -13.68 -3.81
N ASN A 2 18.80 -13.86 -3.07
CA ASN A 2 19.66 -15.02 -3.27
C ASN A 2 19.03 -16.21 -2.55
N ALA A 3 18.93 -17.34 -3.23
CA ALA A 3 18.40 -18.57 -2.67
C ALA A 3 19.40 -19.70 -2.89
N THR A 4 19.44 -20.61 -1.94
CA THR A 4 20.26 -21.81 -2.01
C THR A 4 19.38 -23.01 -1.72
N LEU A 5 19.40 -23.95 -2.64
CA LEU A 5 18.66 -25.20 -2.56
C LEU A 5 19.58 -26.32 -2.10
N GLN A 6 19.09 -27.13 -1.17
CA GLN A 6 19.67 -28.41 -0.83
C GLN A 6 18.78 -29.54 -1.35
N LEU A 7 19.26 -30.21 -2.39
CA LEU A 7 18.63 -31.39 -3.00
C LEU A 7 19.51 -32.60 -2.70
N GLY A 8 19.09 -33.45 -1.76
CA GLY A 8 19.92 -34.55 -1.28
C GLY A 8 21.21 -34.04 -0.62
N ALA A 9 22.37 -34.35 -1.22
CA ALA A 9 23.69 -33.89 -0.77
C ALA A 9 24.24 -32.69 -1.58
N ALA A 10 23.51 -32.23 -2.59
CA ALA A 10 23.94 -31.14 -3.47
C ALA A 10 23.39 -29.79 -2.98
N GLU A 11 24.26 -28.79 -2.91
CA GLU A 11 23.90 -27.40 -2.62
C GLU A 11 23.97 -26.58 -3.92
N ILE A 12 22.87 -25.92 -4.29
CA ILE A 12 22.72 -25.26 -5.59
C ILE A 12 22.27 -23.82 -5.38
N SER A 13 23.02 -22.88 -5.95
CA SER A 13 22.64 -21.47 -5.97
C SER A 13 21.54 -21.21 -6.99
N CYS A 14 20.51 -20.47 -6.59
CA CYS A 14 19.34 -20.15 -7.40
C CYS A 14 18.78 -18.77 -7.04
N GLU A 15 17.83 -18.31 -7.85
CA GLU A 15 17.14 -17.04 -7.62
C GLU A 15 15.72 -17.30 -7.14
N ALA A 16 15.31 -16.67 -6.04
CA ALA A 16 13.92 -16.71 -5.60
C ALA A 16 13.10 -15.68 -6.37
N LEU A 17 12.04 -16.16 -7.03
CA LEU A 17 11.15 -15.37 -7.88
C LEU A 17 9.92 -14.89 -7.12
N ASP A 18 9.25 -15.79 -6.39
CA ASP A 18 8.04 -15.51 -5.63
C ASP A 18 8.11 -16.16 -4.26
N LEU A 19 8.12 -15.37 -3.18
CA LEU A 19 8.17 -15.84 -1.80
C LEU A 19 6.84 -15.55 -1.09
N HIS A 20 6.25 -16.55 -0.45
CA HIS A 20 5.03 -16.41 0.33
C HIS A 20 5.04 -17.34 1.56
N ARG A 21 4.07 -17.17 2.46
CA ARG A 21 3.98 -17.93 3.72
C ARG A 21 3.99 -19.45 3.55
N GLY A 22 3.39 -19.95 2.48
CA GLY A 22 3.27 -21.38 2.22
C GLY A 22 4.38 -21.99 1.38
N GLY A 23 5.40 -21.23 0.96
CA GLY A 23 6.36 -21.71 -0.03
C GLY A 23 7.06 -20.64 -0.85
N VAL A 24 7.88 -21.08 -1.78
CA VAL A 24 8.69 -20.22 -2.63
C VAL A 24 8.88 -20.84 -4.01
N MET A 25 8.85 -19.98 -5.03
CA MET A 25 9.26 -20.31 -6.39
C MET A 25 10.71 -19.90 -6.59
N VAL A 26 11.53 -20.83 -7.04
CA VAL A 26 12.95 -20.60 -7.32
C VAL A 26 13.28 -20.99 -8.76
N GLU A 27 14.22 -20.28 -9.37
CA GLU A 27 14.69 -20.54 -10.72
C GLU A 27 16.21 -20.71 -10.73
N GLY A 28 16.68 -21.74 -11.43
CA GLY A 28 18.11 -22.03 -11.55
C GLY A 28 18.37 -23.15 -12.54
N THR A 29 19.58 -23.69 -12.53
CA THR A 29 19.99 -24.82 -13.36
C THR A 29 20.17 -26.04 -12.46
N PHE A 30 19.14 -26.87 -12.35
CA PHE A 30 19.15 -28.07 -11.52
C PHE A 30 18.11 -29.11 -11.98
N CYS A 31 18.36 -30.39 -11.71
CA CYS A 31 17.42 -31.48 -11.97
C CYS A 31 16.66 -31.81 -10.68
N ALA A 32 15.36 -31.48 -10.63
CA ALA A 32 14.55 -31.65 -9.42
C ALA A 32 13.59 -32.86 -9.47
N GLU A 33 13.52 -33.58 -10.59
CA GLU A 33 12.55 -34.68 -10.78
C GLU A 33 12.78 -35.88 -9.83
N GLU A 34 13.96 -35.99 -9.21
CA GLU A 34 14.33 -37.12 -8.35
C GLU A 34 14.19 -36.84 -6.83
N HIS A 35 13.80 -35.62 -6.43
CA HIS A 35 13.80 -35.21 -5.02
C HIS A 35 12.42 -34.67 -4.57
N PRO A 36 11.63 -35.46 -3.83
CA PRO A 36 10.31 -35.02 -3.36
C PRO A 36 10.39 -33.95 -2.26
N GLU A 37 11.52 -33.84 -1.57
CA GLU A 37 11.77 -32.86 -0.52
C GLU A 37 13.06 -32.09 -0.79
N ALA A 38 13.06 -30.80 -0.44
CA ALA A 38 14.17 -29.89 -0.62
C ALA A 38 14.38 -29.04 0.64
N GLY A 39 15.64 -28.89 1.04
CA GLY A 39 16.06 -27.85 1.96
C GLY A 39 16.20 -26.52 1.21
N ILE A 40 15.84 -25.42 1.85
CA ILE A 40 15.94 -24.09 1.26
C ILE A 40 16.47 -23.08 2.25
N SER A 41 17.51 -22.37 1.82
CA SER A 41 18.05 -21.21 2.51
C SER A 41 17.79 -19.98 1.63
N LEU A 42 17.12 -18.98 2.19
CA LEU A 42 16.84 -17.72 1.52
C LEU A 42 17.62 -16.63 2.24
N ARG A 43 18.32 -15.76 1.51
CA ARG A 43 19.00 -14.60 2.07
C ARG A 43 18.60 -13.33 1.34
N SER A 44 18.40 -12.26 2.10
CA SER A 44 18.27 -10.92 1.55
C SER A 44 19.50 -10.55 0.71
N THR A 45 19.36 -9.59 -0.19
CA THR A 45 20.49 -9.09 -1.00
C THR A 45 21.57 -8.39 -0.16
N SER A 46 21.23 -7.94 1.05
CA SER A 46 22.14 -7.35 2.03
C SER A 46 22.74 -8.38 3.00
N GLU A 47 22.34 -9.66 2.90
CA GLU A 47 22.79 -10.78 3.75
C GLU A 47 22.51 -10.63 5.25
N ASP A 48 21.73 -9.62 5.65
CA ASP A 48 21.37 -9.32 7.03
C ASP A 48 20.16 -10.13 7.54
N LEU A 49 19.39 -10.72 6.63
CA LEU A 49 18.18 -11.49 6.92
C LEU A 49 18.23 -12.82 6.17
N GLY A 50 17.90 -13.89 6.90
CA GLY A 50 17.96 -15.26 6.40
C GLY A 50 16.78 -16.09 6.86
N PHE A 51 16.38 -17.06 6.04
CA PHE A 51 15.41 -18.08 6.38
C PHE A 51 15.97 -19.43 5.97
N GLU A 52 15.88 -20.40 6.86
CA GLU A 52 16.19 -21.79 6.55
C GLU A 52 14.98 -22.65 6.86
N GLY A 53 14.57 -23.42 5.86
CA GLY A 53 13.40 -24.28 5.95
C GLY A 53 13.55 -25.53 5.12
N ARG A 54 12.60 -26.44 5.30
CA ARG A 54 12.41 -27.60 4.43
C ARG A 54 11.02 -27.58 3.85
N GLY A 55 10.91 -28.08 2.63
CA GLY A 55 9.65 -28.12 1.93
C GLY A 55 9.56 -29.26 0.96
N ARG A 56 8.33 -29.52 0.52
CA ARG A 56 8.04 -30.49 -0.52
C ARG A 56 8.10 -29.82 -1.88
N VAL A 57 8.70 -30.47 -2.86
CA VAL A 57 8.62 -30.03 -4.25
C VAL A 57 7.19 -30.26 -4.74
N ALA A 58 6.47 -29.18 -5.00
CA ALA A 58 5.07 -29.20 -5.43
C ALA A 58 4.94 -28.96 -6.94
N TYR A 59 5.94 -28.33 -7.56
CA TYR A 59 5.93 -27.96 -8.97
C TYR A 59 7.34 -27.96 -9.55
N VAL A 60 7.50 -28.54 -10.74
CA VAL A 60 8.75 -28.50 -11.53
C VAL A 60 8.37 -28.10 -12.95
N SER A 61 9.08 -27.15 -13.54
CA SER A 61 8.95 -26.81 -14.95
C SER A 61 10.31 -26.44 -15.52
N VAL A 62 10.61 -26.95 -16.71
CA VAL A 62 11.86 -26.66 -17.42
C VAL A 62 11.51 -25.77 -18.61
N ASP A 63 12.16 -24.62 -18.71
CA ASP A 63 12.08 -23.77 -19.90
C ASP A 63 13.03 -24.33 -20.97
N GLU A 64 12.47 -25.01 -21.97
CA GLU A 64 13.21 -25.63 -23.08
C GLU A 64 14.08 -24.64 -23.86
N ARG A 65 13.75 -23.34 -23.82
CA ARG A 65 14.43 -22.29 -24.59
C ARG A 65 15.65 -21.73 -23.85
N THR A 66 15.62 -21.72 -22.52
CA THR A 66 16.70 -21.17 -21.68
C THR A 66 17.47 -22.23 -20.92
N GLY A 67 16.94 -23.47 -20.86
CA GLY A 67 17.48 -24.55 -20.04
C GLY A 67 17.35 -24.31 -18.53
N ARG A 68 16.62 -23.27 -18.11
CA ARG A 68 16.40 -22.98 -16.68
C ARG A 68 15.23 -23.79 -16.16
N THR A 69 15.37 -24.28 -14.94
CA THR A 69 14.34 -25.02 -14.21
C THR A 69 13.73 -24.12 -13.15
N ARG A 70 12.40 -24.08 -13.14
CA ARG A 70 11.58 -23.47 -12.08
C ARG A 70 11.06 -24.54 -11.15
N LEU A 71 11.15 -24.26 -9.86
CA LEU A 71 10.78 -25.16 -8.79
C LEU A 71 9.90 -24.45 -7.79
N GLY A 72 8.69 -24.97 -7.59
CA GLY A 72 7.80 -24.56 -6.51
C GLY A 72 8.03 -25.46 -5.31
N ILE A 73 8.50 -24.88 -4.21
CA ILE A 73 8.69 -25.58 -2.93
C ILE A 73 7.62 -25.11 -1.96
N GLN A 74 6.81 -26.04 -1.48
CA GLN A 74 5.84 -25.80 -0.43
C GLN A 74 6.51 -26.02 0.93
N PHE A 75 6.51 -25.02 1.80
CA PHE A 75 7.12 -25.15 3.13
C PHE A 75 6.37 -26.18 3.98
N GLY A 76 7.11 -26.94 4.78
CA GLY A 76 6.56 -27.81 5.81
C GLY A 76 6.03 -27.02 7.01
N SER A 77 5.84 -27.71 8.14
CA SER A 77 5.54 -27.06 9.41
C SER A 77 6.72 -26.18 9.84
N LEU A 78 6.49 -24.86 9.90
CA LEU A 78 7.45 -23.89 10.38
C LEU A 78 7.24 -23.67 11.88
N ASP A 79 8.34 -23.53 12.62
CA ASP A 79 8.27 -23.05 14.01
C ASP A 79 8.04 -21.52 14.07
N ALA A 80 7.89 -20.99 15.28
CA ALA A 80 7.59 -19.57 15.48
C ALA A 80 8.72 -18.65 14.99
N GLU A 81 9.98 -19.06 15.18
CA GLU A 81 11.16 -18.29 14.77
C GLU A 81 11.32 -18.30 13.24
N GLN A 82 11.15 -19.45 12.61
CA GLN A 82 11.13 -19.61 11.15
C GLN A 82 9.99 -18.81 10.52
N THR A 83 8.82 -18.79 11.15
CA THR A 83 7.68 -17.99 10.70
C THR A 83 8.01 -16.50 10.76
N GLU A 84 8.57 -16.02 11.87
CA GLU A 84 8.95 -14.61 12.02
C GLU A 84 10.03 -14.20 11.01
N ASN A 85 11.09 -15.00 10.85
CA ASN A 85 12.16 -14.76 9.88
C ASN A 85 11.64 -14.78 8.44
N LEU A 86 10.72 -15.69 8.12
CA LEU A 86 10.06 -15.75 6.82
C LEU A 86 9.21 -14.49 6.58
N GLU A 87 8.46 -14.02 7.57
CA GLU A 87 7.68 -12.78 7.46
C GLU A 87 8.58 -11.57 7.24
N LEU A 88 9.70 -11.47 7.95
CA LEU A 88 10.67 -10.38 7.78
C LEU A 88 11.30 -10.42 6.38
N LEU A 89 11.60 -11.62 5.86
CA LEU A 89 12.10 -11.80 4.50
C LEU A 89 11.04 -11.50 3.44
N ILE A 90 9.80 -11.95 3.62
CA ILE A 90 8.69 -11.59 2.72
C ILE A 90 8.51 -10.09 2.73
N ALA A 91 8.49 -9.46 3.90
CA ALA A 91 8.41 -8.02 4.03
C ALA A 91 9.52 -7.38 3.20
N ARG A 92 10.78 -7.79 3.37
CA ARG A 92 11.98 -7.31 2.65
C ARG A 92 11.91 -7.53 1.13
N VAL A 93 11.41 -8.67 0.68
CA VAL A 93 11.23 -8.98 -0.75
C VAL A 93 10.10 -8.13 -1.35
N VAL A 94 9.01 -7.93 -0.61
CA VAL A 94 7.95 -6.98 -0.93
C VAL A 94 8.47 -5.54 -0.88
N GLU A 95 9.53 -5.26 -0.11
CA GLU A 95 10.27 -3.98 -0.20
C GLU A 95 10.91 -3.72 -1.55
N GLY A 96 11.16 -4.77 -2.35
CA GLY A 96 11.74 -4.70 -3.68
C GLY A 96 10.84 -5.13 -4.85
N ARG A 97 9.67 -5.77 -4.65
CA ARG A 97 8.75 -6.19 -5.73
C ARG A 97 7.26 -6.02 -5.36
N ASN A 98 6.46 -5.71 -6.38
CA ASN A 98 5.00 -5.61 -6.41
C ASN A 98 4.36 -6.85 -5.78
N PRO A 99 3.41 -6.75 -4.82
CA PRO A 99 2.77 -7.93 -4.26
C PRO A 99 2.00 -8.69 -5.35
N ALA A 100 2.30 -9.98 -5.49
CA ALA A 100 1.70 -10.86 -6.50
C ALA A 100 0.16 -10.71 -6.66
N PRO A 101 -0.65 -10.52 -5.58
CA PRO A 101 -2.09 -10.32 -5.72
C PRO A 101 -2.49 -9.05 -6.51
N LEU A 102 -1.72 -7.97 -6.45
CA LEU A 102 -2.03 -6.72 -7.18
C LEU A 102 -1.51 -6.72 -8.61
N ALA A 103 -0.49 -7.53 -8.90
CA ALA A 103 0.12 -7.62 -10.23
C ALA A 103 -0.85 -8.13 -11.31
N HIS A 104 -1.82 -8.96 -10.94
CA HIS A 104 -2.79 -9.56 -11.85
C HIS A 104 -4.06 -8.72 -12.05
N LEU A 105 -4.28 -7.69 -11.23
CA LEU A 105 -5.46 -6.84 -11.34
C LEU A 105 -5.34 -5.93 -12.57
N SER A 106 -6.42 -5.84 -13.34
CA SER A 106 -6.53 -4.83 -14.40
C SER A 106 -6.79 -3.44 -13.79
N ARG A 107 -6.50 -2.38 -14.55
CA ARG A 107 -6.81 -0.99 -14.15
C ARG A 107 -8.29 -0.75 -13.88
N ASP A 108 -9.13 -1.54 -14.56
CA ASP A 108 -10.59 -1.46 -14.50
C ASP A 108 -11.18 -2.54 -13.59
N ALA A 109 -10.36 -3.17 -12.75
CA ALA A 109 -10.82 -4.15 -11.77
C ALA A 109 -11.91 -3.53 -10.88
N SER A 110 -12.94 -4.32 -10.62
CA SER A 110 -14.04 -3.93 -9.75
C SER A 110 -13.53 -3.73 -8.32
N ILE A 111 -14.23 -2.88 -7.54
CA ILE A 111 -13.91 -2.63 -6.12
C ILE A 111 -13.90 -3.95 -5.34
N THR A 112 -14.76 -4.90 -5.69
CA THR A 112 -14.83 -6.24 -5.07
C THR A 112 -13.58 -7.08 -5.33
N GLU A 113 -13.06 -7.09 -6.56
CA GLU A 113 -11.82 -7.80 -6.91
C GLU A 113 -10.61 -7.16 -6.23
N ILE A 114 -10.56 -5.82 -6.19
CA ILE A 114 -9.52 -5.07 -5.50
C ILE A 114 -9.49 -5.44 -4.01
N ARG A 115 -10.65 -5.46 -3.35
CA ARG A 115 -10.76 -5.82 -1.94
C ARG A 115 -10.36 -7.26 -1.67
N ASP A 116 -10.78 -8.20 -2.52
CA ASP A 116 -10.39 -9.61 -2.41
C ASP A 116 -8.86 -9.75 -2.51
N ALA A 117 -8.23 -9.10 -3.48
CA ALA A 117 -6.78 -9.12 -3.63
C ALA A 117 -6.05 -8.49 -2.44
N LEU A 118 -6.53 -7.35 -1.93
CA LEU A 118 -5.96 -6.68 -0.76
C LEU A 118 -6.12 -7.50 0.52
N SER A 119 -7.21 -8.27 0.65
CA SER A 119 -7.43 -9.15 1.81
C SER A 119 -6.39 -10.26 1.93
N LYS A 120 -5.78 -10.66 0.81
CA LYS A 120 -4.73 -11.68 0.74
C LYS A 120 -3.35 -11.15 1.12
N ILE A 121 -3.20 -9.83 1.30
CA ILE A 121 -1.95 -9.18 1.66
C ILE A 121 -1.99 -8.79 3.14
N PRO A 122 -1.03 -9.25 3.97
CA PRO A 122 -0.93 -8.84 5.37
C PRO A 122 -0.88 -7.32 5.54
N THR A 123 -1.55 -6.77 6.55
CA THR A 123 -1.64 -5.32 6.81
C THR A 123 -0.28 -4.63 6.83
N VAL A 124 0.71 -5.22 7.49
CA VAL A 124 2.07 -4.68 7.57
C VAL A 124 2.67 -4.49 6.18
N HIS A 125 2.45 -5.46 5.27
CA HIS A 125 2.93 -5.37 3.89
C HIS A 125 2.19 -4.31 3.09
N LYS A 126 0.87 -4.14 3.32
CA LYS A 126 0.09 -3.09 2.68
C LYS A 126 0.56 -1.70 3.09
N ILE A 127 0.88 -1.50 4.37
CA ILE A 127 1.44 -0.25 4.90
C ILE A 127 2.80 0.05 4.25
N ALA A 128 3.70 -0.94 4.21
CA ALA A 128 5.02 -0.79 3.59
C ALA A 128 4.93 -0.50 2.08
N LEU A 129 4.02 -1.19 1.38
CA LEU A 129 3.75 -0.97 -0.02
C LEU A 129 3.19 0.43 -0.28
N ALA A 130 2.24 0.90 0.52
CA ALA A 130 1.58 2.18 0.33
C ALA A 130 2.55 3.36 0.27
N GLN A 131 3.67 3.29 0.99
CA GLN A 131 4.70 4.33 1.01
C GLN A 131 5.51 4.43 -0.31
N ARG A 132 5.60 3.34 -1.08
CA ARG A 132 6.38 3.26 -2.34
C ARG A 132 5.56 2.85 -3.57
N ALA A 133 4.25 2.74 -3.40
CA ALA A 133 3.32 2.25 -4.39
C ALA A 133 3.40 3.07 -5.70
N SER A 134 3.46 2.34 -6.81
CA SER A 134 3.28 2.84 -8.16
C SER A 134 1.87 3.43 -8.35
N PRO A 135 1.63 4.25 -9.39
CA PRO A 135 0.31 4.84 -9.63
C PRO A 135 -0.83 3.81 -9.69
N HIS A 136 -0.53 2.61 -10.19
CA HIS A 136 -1.48 1.51 -10.27
C HIS A 136 -1.85 0.96 -8.89
N GLU A 137 -0.85 0.67 -8.06
CA GLU A 137 -1.05 0.15 -6.71
C GLU A 137 -1.73 1.19 -5.81
N ARG A 138 -1.41 2.48 -5.95
CA ARG A 138 -2.08 3.56 -5.20
C ARG A 138 -3.58 3.64 -5.50
N ASN A 139 -3.96 3.44 -6.76
CA ASN A 139 -5.36 3.38 -7.17
C ASN A 139 -6.12 2.23 -6.50
N PHE A 140 -5.46 1.12 -6.18
CA PHE A 140 -6.06 0.01 -5.45
C PHE A 140 -6.07 0.24 -3.95
N LEU A 141 -4.92 0.61 -3.37
CA LEU A 141 -4.72 0.78 -1.93
C LEU A 141 -5.62 1.84 -1.30
N ARG A 142 -6.09 2.84 -2.05
CA ARG A 142 -7.07 3.82 -1.52
C ARG A 142 -8.42 3.20 -1.15
N HIS A 143 -8.74 2.00 -1.65
CA HIS A 143 -9.98 1.28 -1.35
C HIS A 143 -9.82 0.25 -0.23
N ASP A 144 -8.67 0.22 0.45
CA ASP A 144 -8.44 -0.67 1.59
C ASP A 144 -9.37 -0.32 2.76
N ASP A 145 -9.87 -1.34 3.44
CA ASP A 145 -10.73 -1.14 4.61
C ASP A 145 -9.93 -0.70 5.84
N ASN A 146 -8.62 -1.02 5.88
CA ASN A 146 -7.74 -0.62 6.97
C ASN A 146 -7.22 0.82 6.77
N GLN A 147 -7.57 1.67 7.73
CA GLN A 147 -7.25 3.09 7.71
C GLN A 147 -5.75 3.38 7.85
N GLU A 148 -4.98 2.51 8.49
CA GLU A 148 -3.52 2.66 8.60
C GLU A 148 -2.83 2.56 7.23
N VAL A 149 -3.38 1.74 6.32
CA VAL A 149 -2.91 1.62 4.94
C VAL A 149 -3.17 2.92 4.18
N VAL A 150 -4.37 3.49 4.34
CA VAL A 150 -4.73 4.77 3.72
C VAL A 150 -3.89 5.92 4.28
N GLU A 151 -3.63 5.94 5.59
CA GLU A 151 -2.71 6.92 6.18
C GLU A 151 -1.28 6.77 5.66
N ALA A 152 -0.79 5.53 5.51
CA ALA A 152 0.52 5.27 4.92
C ALA A 152 0.59 5.72 3.45
N LEU A 153 -0.50 5.55 2.70
CA LEU A 153 -0.64 6.04 1.33
C LEU A 153 -0.54 7.57 1.26
N CYS A 154 -1.16 8.30 2.20
CA CYS A 154 -1.05 9.76 2.29
C CYS A 154 0.39 10.26 2.55
N ARG A 155 1.24 9.43 3.16
CA ARG A 155 2.67 9.73 3.38
C ARG A 155 3.53 9.46 2.14
N ASN A 156 2.99 8.80 1.10
CA ASN A 156 3.74 8.50 -0.11
C ASN A 156 4.24 9.80 -0.79
N PRO A 157 5.54 9.92 -1.12
CA PRO A 157 6.10 11.12 -1.76
C PRO A 157 5.61 11.33 -3.19
N GLN A 158 5.20 10.27 -3.89
CA GLN A 158 4.72 10.28 -5.28
C GLN A 158 3.21 10.46 -5.41
N LEU A 159 2.50 10.65 -4.30
CA LEU A 159 1.06 10.91 -4.32
C LEU A 159 0.79 12.26 -5.00
N THR A 160 -0.28 12.34 -5.78
CA THR A 160 -0.65 13.52 -6.56
C THR A 160 -1.90 14.20 -6.00
N ILE A 161 -2.08 15.49 -6.34
CA ILE A 161 -3.26 16.26 -5.90
C ILE A 161 -4.59 15.58 -6.27
N PRO A 162 -4.81 15.08 -7.50
CA PRO A 162 -6.06 14.39 -7.85
C PRO A 162 -6.30 13.14 -7.00
N GLU A 163 -5.25 12.37 -6.71
CA GLU A 163 -5.35 11.17 -5.86
C GLU A 163 -5.73 11.54 -4.42
N VAL A 164 -5.13 12.60 -3.86
CA VAL A 164 -5.49 13.09 -2.51
C VAL A 164 -6.95 13.53 -2.46
N VAL A 165 -7.44 14.25 -3.48
CA VAL A 165 -8.85 14.65 -3.55
C VAL A 165 -9.78 13.43 -3.58
N GLN A 166 -9.42 12.38 -4.30
CA GLN A 166 -10.19 11.12 -4.30
C GLN A 166 -10.21 10.46 -2.93
N ILE A 167 -9.08 10.43 -2.21
CA ILE A 167 -9.00 9.90 -0.84
C ILE A 167 -9.88 10.73 0.11
N LEU A 168 -9.87 12.05 -0.01
CA LEU A 168 -10.68 12.96 0.81
C LEU A 168 -12.19 12.86 0.54
N GLN A 169 -12.61 12.23 -0.56
CA GLN A 169 -14.01 11.97 -0.85
C GLN A 169 -14.52 10.68 -0.19
N LEU A 170 -13.64 9.88 0.43
CA LEU A 170 -14.02 8.65 1.11
C LEU A 170 -14.76 8.98 2.42
N PRO A 171 -16.02 8.50 2.58
CA PRO A 171 -16.84 8.87 3.75
C PRO A 171 -16.31 8.27 5.07
N ALA A 172 -15.55 7.17 4.99
CA ALA A 172 -15.03 6.42 6.13
C ALA A 172 -13.65 6.90 6.61
N LEU A 173 -13.15 8.03 6.09
CA LEU A 173 -11.83 8.54 6.43
C LEU A 173 -11.76 9.02 7.88
N LEU A 174 -10.75 8.57 8.63
CA LEU A 174 -10.54 8.98 10.02
C LEU A 174 -10.14 10.44 10.16
N SER A 175 -10.49 11.03 11.31
CA SER A 175 -10.07 12.38 11.70
C SER A 175 -8.55 12.51 11.80
N THR A 176 -7.84 11.45 12.21
CA THR A 176 -6.38 11.38 12.26
C THR A 176 -5.75 11.53 10.86
N THR A 177 -6.32 10.88 9.85
CA THR A 177 -5.88 11.00 8.45
C THR A 177 -6.12 12.41 7.91
N LEU A 178 -7.29 13.00 8.19
CA LEU A 178 -7.59 14.39 7.81
C LEU A 178 -6.61 15.37 8.46
N GLU A 179 -6.28 15.16 9.73
CA GLU A 179 -5.28 15.94 10.43
C GLU A 179 -3.90 15.83 9.81
N LEU A 180 -3.47 14.60 9.47
CA LEU A 180 -2.21 14.34 8.80
C LEU A 180 -2.12 15.12 7.47
N ILE A 181 -3.13 15.01 6.62
CA ILE A 181 -3.18 15.72 5.34
C ILE A 181 -3.18 17.24 5.57
N SER A 182 -3.91 17.72 6.60
CA SER A 182 -4.02 19.15 6.91
C SER A 182 -2.75 19.81 7.46
N ARG A 183 -1.76 19.01 7.90
CA ARG A 183 -0.48 19.50 8.43
C ARG A 183 0.62 19.47 7.38
N ASP A 184 0.40 18.76 6.28
CA ASP A 184 1.38 18.60 5.22
C ASP A 184 1.31 19.75 4.20
N SER A 185 2.40 20.50 4.11
CA SER A 185 2.51 21.68 3.25
C SER A 185 2.36 21.36 1.76
N ARG A 186 2.64 20.11 1.35
CA ARG A 186 2.43 19.62 -0.02
C ARG A 186 0.97 19.78 -0.45
N TRP A 187 0.05 19.61 0.49
CA TRP A 187 -1.40 19.60 0.24
C TRP A 187 -2.06 20.93 0.57
N THR A 188 -1.68 21.57 1.69
CA THR A 188 -2.33 22.80 2.16
C THR A 188 -2.10 24.02 1.26
N ALA A 189 -1.12 23.96 0.36
CA ALA A 189 -0.94 24.98 -0.68
C ALA A 189 -2.13 25.03 -1.65
N ASN A 190 -2.85 23.92 -1.84
CA ASN A 190 -3.99 23.85 -2.73
C ASN A 190 -5.30 24.22 -1.99
N GLU A 191 -6.00 25.25 -2.49
CA GLU A 191 -7.26 25.71 -1.87
C GLU A 191 -8.40 24.69 -1.95
N GLU A 192 -8.47 23.88 -3.01
CA GLU A 192 -9.48 22.85 -3.16
C GLU A 192 -9.34 21.75 -2.12
N ILE A 193 -8.11 21.35 -1.80
CA ILE A 193 -7.84 20.41 -0.71
C ILE A 193 -8.31 21.01 0.63
N LYS A 194 -7.94 22.26 0.91
CA LYS A 194 -8.37 22.94 2.16
C LYS A 194 -9.89 22.99 2.29
N ILE A 195 -10.60 23.35 1.21
CA ILE A 195 -12.06 23.34 1.14
C ILE A 195 -12.61 21.95 1.40
N THR A 196 -12.07 20.92 0.73
CA THR A 196 -12.57 19.55 0.82
C THR A 196 -12.44 18.99 2.23
N ILE A 197 -11.28 19.19 2.88
CA ILE A 197 -11.05 18.80 4.29
C ILE A 197 -12.02 19.56 5.22
N ALA A 198 -12.16 20.88 5.05
CA ALA A 198 -13.01 21.70 5.91
C ALA A 198 -14.52 21.35 5.84
N THR A 199 -14.95 20.72 4.76
CA THR A 199 -16.33 20.27 4.55
C THR A 199 -16.54 18.78 4.83
N HIS A 200 -15.49 18.06 5.22
CA HIS A 200 -15.57 16.62 5.44
C HIS A 200 -16.33 16.29 6.75
N PRO A 201 -17.25 15.32 6.78
CA PRO A 201 -18.06 15.03 7.98
C PRO A 201 -17.25 14.66 9.24
N GLN A 202 -16.10 14.00 9.04
CA GLN A 202 -15.22 13.53 10.13
C GLN A 202 -14.14 14.54 10.55
N VAL A 203 -14.14 15.75 9.99
CA VAL A 203 -13.09 16.74 10.31
C VAL A 203 -13.27 17.28 11.73
N ALA A 204 -12.18 17.36 12.49
CA ALA A 204 -12.19 18.03 13.78
C ALA A 204 -12.42 19.54 13.60
N PHE A 205 -13.23 20.14 14.47
CA PHE A 205 -13.59 21.56 14.40
C PHE A 205 -12.36 22.46 14.28
N GLN A 206 -11.34 22.25 15.12
CA GLN A 206 -10.11 23.05 15.15
C GLN A 206 -9.34 22.99 13.82
N VAL A 207 -9.35 21.84 13.15
CA VAL A 207 -8.67 21.64 11.87
C VAL A 207 -9.40 22.40 10.78
N ALA A 208 -10.73 22.25 10.69
CA ALA A 208 -11.55 22.98 9.73
C ALA A 208 -11.41 24.50 9.94
N ASP A 209 -11.47 24.96 11.19
CA ASP A 209 -11.38 26.37 11.56
C ASP A 209 -10.05 27.01 11.13
N ARG A 210 -8.95 26.31 11.38
CA ARG A 210 -7.60 26.71 10.98
C ARG A 210 -7.47 26.79 9.46
N LEU A 211 -7.91 25.76 8.75
CA LEU A 211 -7.78 25.69 7.29
C LEU A 211 -8.56 26.83 6.62
N VAL A 212 -9.81 27.01 7.04
CA VAL A 212 -10.71 28.05 6.52
C VAL A 212 -10.13 29.45 6.72
N SER A 213 -9.47 29.71 7.86
CA SER A 213 -8.87 31.01 8.16
C SER A 213 -7.71 31.39 7.22
N THR A 214 -7.17 30.43 6.47
CA THR A 214 -6.08 30.62 5.49
C THR A 214 -6.57 30.63 4.03
N LEU A 215 -7.88 30.62 3.80
CA LEU A 215 -8.47 30.62 2.47
C LEU A 215 -8.51 32.05 1.89
N SER A 216 -8.35 32.17 0.57
CA SER A 216 -8.66 33.42 -0.13
C SER A 216 -10.16 33.74 -0.07
N LEU A 217 -10.52 34.99 -0.31
CA LEU A 217 -11.93 35.41 -0.39
C LEU A 217 -12.73 34.60 -1.42
N VAL A 218 -12.12 34.23 -2.55
CA VAL A 218 -12.76 33.42 -3.59
C VAL A 218 -13.05 32.01 -3.07
N ALA A 219 -12.09 31.40 -2.35
CA ALA A 219 -12.27 30.10 -1.73
C ALA A 219 -13.28 30.11 -0.58
N ILE A 220 -13.33 31.18 0.23
CA ILE A 220 -14.34 31.37 1.28
C ILE A 220 -15.75 31.36 0.66
N ARG A 221 -15.97 32.06 -0.46
CA ARG A 221 -17.27 32.02 -1.16
C ARG A 221 -17.64 30.61 -1.63
N LYS A 222 -16.65 29.83 -2.07
CA LYS A 222 -16.85 28.43 -2.47
C LYS A 222 -17.18 27.54 -1.27
N VAL A 223 -16.46 27.67 -0.15
CA VAL A 223 -16.64 26.81 1.03
C VAL A 223 -18.00 27.04 1.70
N ILE A 224 -18.48 28.28 1.77
CA ILE A 224 -19.79 28.61 2.37
C ILE A 224 -20.95 27.94 1.62
N ARG A 225 -20.80 27.76 0.31
CA ARG A 225 -21.80 27.12 -0.58
C ARG A 225 -21.76 25.59 -0.52
N ARG A 226 -20.66 25.00 -0.03
CA ARG A 226 -20.53 23.55 0.08
C ARG A 226 -21.36 23.02 1.26
N PRO A 227 -22.11 21.93 1.09
CA PRO A 227 -22.71 21.22 2.21
C PRO A 227 -21.61 20.58 3.07
N GLY A 228 -21.86 20.40 4.37
CA GLY A 228 -20.92 19.75 5.30
C GLY A 228 -20.02 20.70 6.08
N LEU A 229 -19.97 22.00 5.74
CA LEU A 229 -19.28 22.98 6.58
C LEU A 229 -19.98 23.14 7.93
N ASN A 230 -19.21 23.13 9.01
CA ASN A 230 -19.74 23.36 10.36
C ASN A 230 -20.51 24.70 10.43
N PRO A 231 -21.75 24.73 10.94
CA PRO A 231 -22.57 25.94 10.99
C PRO A 231 -21.92 27.12 11.72
N ALA A 232 -21.17 26.86 12.81
CA ALA A 232 -20.49 27.92 13.55
C ALA A 232 -19.38 28.59 12.73
N ILE A 233 -18.59 27.77 12.00
CA ILE A 233 -17.56 28.27 11.08
C ILE A 233 -18.22 29.07 9.95
N LYS A 234 -19.32 28.56 9.38
CA LYS A 234 -20.07 29.24 8.32
C LYS A 234 -20.54 30.63 8.76
N THR A 235 -21.17 30.74 9.93
CA THR A 235 -21.64 32.03 10.47
C THR A 235 -20.49 33.02 10.63
N ARG A 236 -19.35 32.59 11.17
CA ARG A 236 -18.16 33.43 11.33
C ARG A 236 -17.62 33.93 9.99
N LEU A 237 -17.58 33.07 8.97
CA LEU A 237 -17.11 33.46 7.64
C LEU A 237 -18.02 34.49 6.98
N VAL A 238 -19.33 34.31 7.08
CA VAL A 238 -20.32 35.25 6.52
C VAL A 238 -20.13 36.64 7.14
N GLN A 239 -19.86 36.72 8.45
CA GLN A 239 -19.58 37.98 9.14
C GLN A 239 -18.25 38.62 8.72
N SER A 240 -17.23 37.82 8.39
CA SER A 240 -15.92 38.33 7.95
C SER A 240 -15.90 38.86 6.50
N VAL A 241 -16.89 38.53 5.66
CA VAL A 241 -16.94 39.00 4.28
C VAL A 241 -17.55 40.41 4.23
N PRO A 242 -16.83 41.44 3.72
CA PRO A 242 -17.34 42.81 3.69
C PRO A 242 -18.65 42.93 2.89
N HIS A 243 -19.65 43.61 3.46
CA HIS A 243 -21.00 43.78 2.88
C HIS A 243 -21.02 44.28 1.43
N LYS A 244 -20.03 45.09 0.99
CA LYS A 244 -19.94 45.58 -0.39
C LYS A 244 -19.67 44.49 -1.44
N GLN A 245 -19.14 43.33 -1.05
CA GLN A 245 -18.89 42.19 -1.94
C GLN A 245 -19.99 41.11 -1.90
N LEU A 246 -21.06 41.34 -1.14
CA LEU A 246 -22.24 40.46 -1.08
C LEU A 246 -23.23 40.70 -2.25
N LYS A 247 -23.02 41.70 -3.12
CA LYS A 247 -23.80 41.85 -4.35
C LYS A 247 -23.47 40.69 -5.30
N GLY A 248 -24.41 39.77 -5.47
CA GLY A 248 -24.24 38.51 -6.22
C GLY A 248 -24.35 37.25 -5.36
N TRP A 249 -24.91 37.38 -4.16
CA TRP A 249 -25.43 36.25 -3.39
C TRP A 249 -26.81 35.86 -3.90
#